data_AF-A0A9Q0BIW6-F1
#
_entry.id   AF-A0A9Q0BIW6-F1
#
_cell.length_a   1.000
_cell.length_b   1.000
_cell.length_c   1.000
_cell.angle_alpha   90.00
_cell.angle_beta   90.00
_cell.angle_gamma   90.00
#
_symmetry.space_group_name_H-M   'P 1'
#
loop_
_entity.id
_entity.type
_entity.pdbx_description
1 polymer ?
#
loop_
_entity_poly.entity_id
_entity_poly.type
_entity_poly.pdbx_seq_one_letter_code
_entity_poly.pdbx_strand_id
1 'polypeptide(L)'
;SSNYFDDIEAALLEAEKLVSAAKTWRIGDKCQAKWKEDRQYYDATIEDVTSKGEVKVIFDAYQNRSTTHVHELRERTTRNEASQAQSKRIFKKTKAKKKQQRFKNLEENENQKKINGLIFPLKLRKNWTESEKYICLSG
;
A
#
# COMPACT_ATOMS: atom_id res chain seq x y z
N SER A 1 -15.31 -6.96 22.17
CA SER A 1 -14.20 -6.49 21.31
C SER A 1 -13.43 -7.62 20.63
N SER A 2 -14.08 -8.72 20.22
CA SER A 2 -13.39 -9.88 19.60
C SER A 2 -13.18 -9.71 18.09
N ASN A 3 -14.15 -9.09 17.40
CA ASN A 3 -14.24 -9.12 15.94
C ASN A 3 -13.03 -8.51 15.19
N TYR A 4 -12.30 -7.56 15.79
CA TYR A 4 -11.20 -6.88 15.08
C TYR A 4 -9.95 -7.77 14.89
N PHE A 5 -9.69 -8.68 15.82
CA PHE A 5 -8.54 -9.59 15.71
C PHE A 5 -8.86 -10.73 14.74
N ASP A 6 -10.08 -11.26 14.82
CA ASP A 6 -10.58 -12.32 13.94
C ASP A 6 -10.64 -11.86 12.47
N ASP A 7 -11.03 -10.61 12.21
CA ASP A 7 -11.07 -10.04 10.85
C ASP A 7 -9.67 -9.85 10.24
N ILE A 8 -8.68 -9.48 11.05
CA ILE A 8 -7.28 -9.32 10.60
C ILE A 8 -6.67 -10.69 10.29
N GLU A 9 -6.89 -11.67 11.15
CA GLU A 9 -6.38 -13.03 10.96
C GLU A 9 -7.01 -13.68 9.73
N ALA A 10 -8.32 -13.51 9.53
CA ALA A 10 -9.02 -13.95 8.31
C ALA A 10 -8.48 -13.27 7.05
N ALA A 11 -8.18 -11.96 7.10
CA ALA A 11 -7.62 -11.24 5.97
C ALA A 11 -6.19 -11.67 5.62
N LEU A 12 -5.37 -11.98 6.63
CA LEU A 12 -4.02 -12.55 6.44
C LEU A 12 -4.09 -13.95 5.83
N LEU A 13 -4.99 -14.79 6.33
CA LEU A 13 -5.18 -16.16 5.84
C LEU A 13 -5.71 -16.18 4.39
N GLU A 14 -6.65 -15.29 4.04
CA GLU A 14 -7.15 -15.17 2.66
C GLU A 14 -6.07 -14.64 1.71
N ALA A 15 -5.25 -13.69 2.16
CA ALA A 15 -4.11 -13.23 1.39
C ALA A 15 -3.07 -14.35 1.15
N GLU A 16 -2.79 -15.19 2.15
CA GLU A 16 -1.94 -16.37 1.98
C GLU A 16 -2.54 -17.36 0.98
N LYS A 17 -3.86 -17.58 1.01
CA LYS A 17 -4.58 -18.43 0.04
C LYS A 17 -4.50 -17.92 -1.39
N LEU A 18 -4.60 -16.61 -1.59
CA LEU A 18 -4.46 -15.97 -2.91
C LEU A 18 -3.01 -15.99 -3.40
N VAL A 19 -2.04 -15.94 -2.49
CA VAL A 19 -0.61 -16.09 -2.79
C VAL A 19 -0.23 -17.55 -3.07
N SER A 20 -0.92 -18.51 -2.44
CA SER A 20 -0.66 -19.96 -2.60
C SER A 20 -1.53 -20.66 -3.63
N ALA A 21 -2.45 -19.95 -4.30
CA ALA A 21 -3.13 -20.47 -5.47
C ALA A 21 -2.11 -20.56 -6.60
N ALA A 22 -1.28 -21.62 -6.54
CA ALA A 22 -0.24 -21.91 -7.51
C ALA A 22 -0.87 -21.85 -8.89
N LYS A 23 -0.49 -20.81 -9.64
CA LYS A 23 -0.99 -20.59 -10.98
C LYS A 23 -0.82 -21.88 -11.78
N THR A 24 -1.92 -22.40 -12.30
CA THR A 24 -1.87 -23.61 -13.14
C THR A 24 -1.26 -23.23 -14.48
N TRP A 25 0.03 -23.53 -14.63
CA TRP A 25 0.79 -23.27 -15.85
C TRP A 25 0.38 -24.20 -16.99
N ARG A 26 0.24 -23.65 -18.19
CA ARG A 26 -0.11 -24.39 -19.42
C ARG A 26 0.89 -24.11 -20.54
N ILE A 27 0.93 -25.02 -21.53
CA ILE A 27 1.71 -24.83 -22.74
C ILE A 27 1.28 -23.53 -23.44
N GLY A 28 2.24 -22.71 -23.83
CA GLY A 28 2.04 -21.40 -24.43
C GLY A 28 1.96 -20.23 -23.43
N ASP A 29 1.86 -20.49 -22.12
CA ASP A 29 1.86 -19.41 -21.13
C ASP A 29 3.21 -18.68 -21.12
N LYS A 30 3.15 -17.35 -20.99
CA LYS A 30 4.33 -16.51 -20.78
C LYS A 30 4.68 -16.47 -19.29
N CYS A 31 5.92 -16.78 -18.98
CA CYS A 31 6.45 -16.86 -17.63
C CYS A 31 7.81 -16.15 -17.52
N GLN A 32 8.32 -16.07 -16.30
CA GLN A 32 9.73 -15.80 -16.05
C GLN A 32 10.39 -17.05 -15.48
N ALA A 33 11.44 -17.52 -16.14
CA ALA A 33 12.20 -18.70 -15.75
C ALA A 33 13.62 -18.31 -15.35
N LYS A 34 14.16 -19.07 -14.39
CA LYS A 34 15.53 -18.86 -13.91
C LYS A 34 16.52 -19.45 -14.90
N TRP A 35 17.47 -18.64 -15.36
CA TRP A 35 18.56 -19.12 -16.20
C TRP A 35 19.65 -19.76 -15.34
N LYS A 36 20.22 -20.87 -15.83
CA LYS A 36 21.13 -21.71 -15.04
C LYS A 36 22.47 -21.04 -14.75
N GLU A 37 22.93 -20.19 -15.66
CA GLU A 37 24.28 -19.61 -15.62
C GLU A 37 24.41 -18.51 -14.55
N ASP A 38 23.47 -17.56 -14.57
CA ASP A 38 23.51 -16.35 -13.73
C ASP A 38 22.47 -16.37 -12.60
N ARG A 39 21.61 -17.39 -12.57
CA ARG A 39 20.51 -17.53 -11.62
C ARG A 39 19.51 -16.37 -11.67
N GLN A 40 19.48 -15.63 -12.78
CA GLN A 40 18.58 -14.50 -13.01
C GLN A 40 17.32 -14.94 -13.75
N TYR A 41 16.21 -14.23 -13.53
CA TYR A 41 14.93 -14.51 -14.17
C TYR A 41 14.79 -13.78 -15.51
N TYR A 42 14.47 -14.53 -16.56
CA TYR A 42 14.23 -14.03 -17.91
C TYR A 42 12.86 -14.44 -18.41
N ASP A 43 12.33 -13.62 -19.30
CA ASP A 43 11.06 -13.89 -19.97
C ASP A 43 11.18 -15.13 -20.85
N ALA A 44 10.23 -16.04 -20.66
CA ALA A 44 10.18 -17.30 -21.37
C ALA A 44 8.73 -17.71 -21.68
N THR A 45 8.59 -18.67 -22.58
CA THR A 45 7.31 -19.29 -22.94
C THR A 45 7.36 -20.77 -22.60
N ILE A 46 6.32 -21.29 -21.98
CA ILE A 46 6.22 -22.71 -21.67
C ILE A 46 5.98 -23.50 -22.96
N GLU A 47 6.90 -24.40 -23.29
CA GLU A 47 6.84 -25.29 -24.45
C GLU A 47 6.17 -26.62 -24.08
N ASP A 48 6.43 -27.12 -22.87
CA ASP A 48 5.94 -28.44 -22.42
C ASP A 48 5.80 -28.48 -20.89
N VAL A 49 4.81 -29.24 -20.40
CA VAL A 49 4.54 -29.42 -18.97
C VAL A 49 4.35 -30.91 -18.68
N THR A 50 5.28 -31.48 -17.92
CA THR A 50 5.23 -32.88 -17.49
C THR A 50 4.36 -33.02 -16.24
N SER A 51 3.62 -34.12 -16.12
CA SER A 51 2.80 -34.46 -14.94
C SER A 51 3.59 -34.55 -13.61
N LYS A 52 4.92 -34.66 -13.67
CA LYS A 52 5.83 -34.63 -12.52
C LYS A 52 6.15 -33.22 -12.01
N GLY A 53 5.61 -32.18 -12.65
CA GLY A 53 5.89 -30.78 -12.28
C GLY A 53 7.21 -30.23 -12.84
N GLU A 54 7.79 -30.91 -13.82
CA GLU A 54 8.87 -30.36 -14.67
C GLU A 54 8.26 -29.64 -15.87
N VAL A 55 8.84 -28.50 -16.23
CA VAL A 55 8.40 -27.67 -17.35
C VAL A 55 9.59 -27.34 -18.25
N LYS A 56 9.35 -27.37 -19.55
CA LYS A 56 10.30 -26.88 -20.56
C LYS A 56 9.87 -25.50 -20.99
N VAL A 57 10.82 -24.59 -21.03
CA VAL A 57 10.59 -23.19 -21.40
C VAL A 57 11.56 -22.76 -22.49
N ILE A 58 11.10 -21.88 -23.38
CA ILE A 58 11.91 -21.21 -24.39
C ILE A 58 12.09 -19.76 -23.97
N PHE A 59 13.32 -19.30 -23.81
CA PHE A 59 13.61 -17.90 -23.50
C PHE A 59 13.32 -16.99 -24.69
N ASP A 60 12.53 -15.93 -24.49
CA ASP A 60 12.04 -15.06 -25.57
C ASP A 60 13.21 -14.37 -26.33
N ALA A 61 14.26 -13.96 -25.61
CA ALA A 61 15.37 -13.17 -26.16
C ALA A 61 16.33 -13.96 -27.07
N TYR A 62 16.61 -15.22 -26.72
CA TYR A 62 17.66 -16.03 -27.37
C TYR A 62 17.13 -17.33 -27.96
N GLN A 63 15.84 -17.63 -27.77
CA GLN A 63 15.19 -18.88 -28.18
C GLN A 63 15.87 -20.15 -27.63
N ASN A 64 16.63 -20.01 -26.55
CA ASN A 64 17.26 -21.12 -25.84
C ASN A 64 16.21 -21.89 -25.03
N ARG A 65 16.27 -23.21 -25.06
CA ARG A 65 15.41 -24.11 -24.27
C ARG A 65 16.04 -24.42 -22.92
N SER A 66 15.24 -24.44 -21.87
CA SER A 66 15.67 -24.87 -20.54
C SER A 66 14.56 -25.66 -19.84
N THR A 67 14.98 -26.58 -18.97
CA THR A 67 14.07 -27.34 -18.09
C THR A 67 14.18 -26.77 -16.67
N THR A 68 13.03 -26.49 -16.06
CA THR A 68 12.87 -26.00 -14.68
C THR A 68 11.62 -26.63 -14.07
N HIS A 69 11.25 -26.25 -12.85
CA HIS A 69 10.06 -26.74 -12.18
C HIS A 69 8.96 -25.68 -12.13
N VAL A 70 7.70 -26.14 -12.08
CA VAL A 70 6.49 -25.31 -11.96
C VAL A 70 6.60 -24.31 -10.79
N HIS A 71 7.17 -24.72 -9.66
CA HIS A 71 7.31 -23.89 -8.46
C HIS A 71 8.43 -22.84 -8.57
N GLU A 72 9.36 -22.99 -9.52
CA GLU A 72 10.42 -22.01 -9.76
C GLU A 72 9.99 -20.92 -10.76
N LEU A 73 8.91 -21.16 -11.52
CA LEU A 73 8.37 -20.19 -12.47
C LEU A 73 7.75 -19.00 -11.75
N ARG A 74 7.96 -17.81 -12.32
CA ARG A 74 7.32 -16.58 -11.89
C ARG A 74 6.33 -16.10 -12.94
N GLU A 75 5.27 -15.46 -12.47
CA GLU A 75 4.36 -14.76 -13.36
C GLU A 75 5.13 -13.70 -14.15
N ARG A 76 4.93 -13.65 -15.47
CA ARG A 76 5.51 -12.58 -16.27
C ARG A 76 4.88 -11.30 -15.77
N THR A 77 5.64 -10.52 -15.00
CA THR A 77 5.28 -9.13 -14.78
C THR A 77 5.47 -8.45 -16.12
N THR A 78 4.41 -8.38 -16.93
CA THR A 78 4.39 -7.43 -18.03
C THR A 78 4.73 -6.10 -17.36
N ARG A 79 5.90 -5.51 -17.67
CA ARG A 79 6.14 -4.10 -17.38
C ARG A 79 5.18 -3.34 -18.29
N ASN A 80 3.90 -3.42 -17.99
CA ASN A 80 2.96 -2.45 -18.50
C ASN A 80 3.47 -1.16 -17.90
N GLU A 81 3.92 -0.24 -18.74
CA GLU A 81 4.29 1.11 -18.33
C GLU A 81 3.16 1.73 -17.49
N ALA A 82 1.91 1.31 -17.73
CA ALA A 82 0.74 1.58 -16.92
C ALA A 82 0.91 1.17 -15.43
N SER A 83 1.48 0.00 -15.11
CA SER A 83 1.71 -0.46 -13.73
C SER A 83 2.77 0.37 -13.02
N GLN A 84 3.86 0.75 -13.71
CA GLN A 84 4.86 1.67 -13.15
C GLN A 84 4.30 3.10 -13.03
N ALA A 85 3.55 3.57 -14.02
CA ALA A 85 2.90 4.88 -14.01
C ALA A 85 1.83 4.96 -12.91
N GLN A 86 1.10 3.88 -12.65
CA GLN A 86 0.15 3.75 -11.55
C GLN A 86 0.87 3.78 -10.22
N SER A 87 1.93 2.99 -10.01
CA SER A 87 2.75 3.05 -8.79
C SER A 87 3.35 4.44 -8.57
N LYS A 88 3.87 5.09 -9.63
CA LYS A 88 4.36 6.48 -9.58
C LYS A 88 3.23 7.48 -9.27
N ARG A 89 2.03 7.34 -9.86
CA ARG A 89 0.86 8.18 -9.57
C ARG A 89 0.38 8.00 -8.14
N ILE A 90 0.31 6.77 -7.65
CA ILE A 90 -0.06 6.45 -6.26
C ILE A 90 0.96 7.09 -5.31
N PHE A 91 2.26 6.90 -5.54
CA PHE A 91 3.30 7.52 -4.72
C PHE A 91 3.20 9.06 -4.71
N LYS A 92 3.04 9.69 -5.89
CA LYS A 92 2.83 11.14 -6.01
C LYS A 92 1.57 11.60 -5.26
N LYS A 93 0.44 10.88 -5.40
CA LYS A 93 -0.82 11.16 -4.70
C LYS A 93 -0.66 11.05 -3.18
N THR A 94 -0.03 9.99 -2.68
CA THR A 94 0.21 9.79 -1.25
C THR A 94 1.10 10.89 -0.67
N LYS A 95 2.16 11.29 -1.37
CA LYS A 95 3.03 12.39 -0.96
C LYS A 95 2.27 13.73 -0.92
N ALA A 96 1.45 14.02 -1.93
CA ALA A 96 0.60 15.22 -1.96
C ALA A 96 -0.44 15.24 -0.83
N LYS A 97 -1.13 14.12 -0.58
CA LYS A 97 -2.10 13.97 0.51
C LYS A 97 -1.44 14.19 1.87
N LYS A 98 -0.24 13.62 2.11
CA LYS A 98 0.51 13.82 3.35
C LYS A 98 0.94 15.29 3.54
N LYS A 99 1.30 16.00 2.45
CA LYS A 99 1.60 17.44 2.49
C LYS A 99 0.35 18.27 2.82
N GLN A 100 -0.78 17.98 2.16
CA GLN A 100 -2.03 18.67 2.42
C GLN A 100 -2.52 18.45 3.87
N GLN A 101 -2.38 17.23 4.38
CA GLN A 101 -2.72 16.92 5.77
C GLN A 101 -1.84 17.67 6.76
N ARG A 102 -0.53 17.78 6.50
CA ARG A 102 0.36 18.61 7.34
C ARG A 102 -0.07 20.08 7.37
N PHE A 103 -0.47 20.63 6.22
CA PHE A 103 -0.93 22.02 6.15
C PHE A 103 -2.24 22.22 6.93
N LYS A 104 -3.21 21.31 6.76
CA LYS A 104 -4.46 21.32 7.55
C LYS A 104 -4.21 21.23 9.06
N ASN A 105 -3.32 20.35 9.50
CA ASN A 105 -2.99 20.22 10.92
C ASN A 105 -2.33 21.49 11.49
N LEU A 106 -1.53 22.22 10.69
CA LEU A 106 -0.95 23.49 11.11
C LEU A 106 -2.02 24.57 11.27
N GLU A 107 -2.91 24.70 10.30
CA GLU A 107 -4.03 25.65 10.34
C GLU A 107 -4.99 25.37 11.50
N GLU A 108 -5.31 24.09 11.74
CA GLU A 108 -6.14 23.66 12.86
C GLU A 108 -5.48 23.98 14.21
N ASN A 109 -4.17 23.75 14.34
CA ASN A 109 -3.41 24.12 15.54
C ASN A 109 -3.38 25.64 15.76
N GLU A 110 -3.24 26.45 14.70
CA GLU A 110 -3.33 27.91 14.80
C GLU A 110 -4.72 28.38 15.22
N ASN A 111 -5.77 27.82 14.61
CA ASN A 111 -7.14 28.12 14.99
C ASN A 111 -7.43 27.69 16.44
N GLN A 112 -6.92 26.54 16.86
CA GLN A 112 -7.05 26.07 18.24
C GLN A 112 -6.31 26.97 19.23
N LYS A 113 -5.14 27.50 18.88
CA LYS A 113 -4.45 28.53 19.68
C LYS A 113 -5.27 29.82 19.79
N LYS A 114 -5.88 30.30 18.70
CA LYS A 114 -6.76 31.48 18.71
C LYS A 114 -7.99 31.24 19.59
N ILE A 115 -8.66 30.09 19.42
CA ILE A 115 -9.81 29.69 20.23
C ILE A 115 -9.42 29.59 21.70
N ASN A 116 -8.31 28.92 22.03
CA ASN A 116 -7.82 28.82 23.40
C ASN A 116 -7.47 30.20 24.00
N GLY A 117 -6.84 31.07 23.21
CA GLY A 117 -6.54 32.46 23.59
C GLY A 117 -7.79 33.33 23.80
N LEU A 118 -8.88 33.07 23.08
CA LEU A 118 -10.18 33.72 23.27
C LEU A 118 -10.94 33.15 24.48
N ILE A 119 -10.84 31.83 24.73
CA ILE A 119 -11.53 31.15 25.82
C ILE A 119 -10.91 31.46 27.18
N PHE A 120 -9.58 31.60 27.27
CA PHE A 120 -8.87 31.90 28.52
C PHE A 120 -9.38 33.16 29.25
N PRO A 121 -9.53 34.34 28.60
CA PRO A 121 -10.08 35.53 29.23
C PRO A 121 -11.59 35.44 29.51
N LEU A 122 -12.36 34.66 28.72
CA LEU A 122 -13.80 34.47 28.96
C LEU A 122 -14.08 33.59 30.18
N LYS A 123 -13.23 32.59 30.46
CA LYS A 123 -13.31 31.77 31.67
C LYS A 123 -12.96 32.58 32.93
N LEU A 124 -11.98 33.48 32.85
CA LEU A 124 -11.66 34.43 33.92
C LEU A 124 -12.80 35.43 34.20
N ARG A 125 -13.57 35.82 33.18
CA ARG A 125 -14.72 36.73 33.31
C ARG A 125 -15.98 36.11 33.92
N LYS A 126 -16.10 34.77 33.96
CA LYS A 126 -17.26 34.09 34.54
C LYS A 126 -17.15 33.80 36.04
N ASN A 127 -16.00 34.09 36.65
CA ASN A 127 -15.73 33.81 38.08
C ASN A 127 -15.78 35.07 38.96
N TRP A 128 -16.30 36.18 38.44
CA TRP A 128 -16.45 37.43 39.20
C TRP A 128 -17.62 37.29 40.17
N THR A 129 -17.36 37.61 41.43
CA THR A 129 -18.38 37.58 42.48
C THR A 129 -19.35 38.74 42.28
N GLU A 130 -20.58 38.61 42.76
CA GLU A 130 -21.67 39.58 42.52
C GLU A 130 -21.36 41.01 43.01
N SER A 131 -20.38 41.15 43.92
CA SER A 131 -19.83 42.41 44.40
C SER A 131 -19.00 43.20 43.37
N GLU A 132 -18.44 42.55 42.35
CA GLU A 132 -17.53 43.22 41.40
C GLU A 132 -18.26 43.75 40.14
N LYS A 133 -19.54 43.40 39.96
CA LYS A 133 -20.38 43.89 38.86
C LYS A 133 -20.82 45.36 39.03
N TYR A 134 -20.79 45.89 40.26
CA TYR A 134 -21.30 47.22 40.59
C TYR A 134 -20.32 48.38 40.29
N ILE A 135 -19.05 48.10 39.98
CA ILE A 135 -18.01 49.14 39.87
C ILE A 135 -17.96 49.78 38.47
N CYS A 136 -18.60 49.19 37.45
CA CYS A 136 -18.51 49.66 36.06
C CYS A 136 -19.65 50.57 35.56
N LEU A 137 -20.63 50.94 36.39
CA LEU A 137 -21.78 51.78 35.96
C LEU A 137 -21.74 53.23 36.48
N SER A 138 -20.67 53.64 37.16
CA SER A 138 -20.47 55.01 37.61
C SER A 138 -19.03 55.42 37.32
N GLY A 139 -18.80 55.84 36.09
CA GLY A 139 -17.55 56.39 35.58
C GLY A 139 -17.76 56.97 34.19
#